data_AF-W2SS19-F1
#
_entry.id   AF-W2SS19-F1
#
_cell.length_a   1.000
_cell.length_b   1.000
_cell.length_c   1.000
_cell.angle_alpha   90.00
_cell.angle_beta   90.00
_cell.angle_gamma   90.00
#
_symmetry.space_group_name_H-M   'P 1'
#
loop_
_entity.id
_entity.type
_entity.pdbx_description
1 polymer ?
#
loop_
_entity_poly.entity_id
_entity_poly.type
_entity_poly.pdbx_seq_one_letter_code
_entity_poly.pdbx_strand_id
1 'polypeptide(L)' 'SLNQTPDFFYAMQLLEATGVCIVPGSGFGQKEGTYHFSMDSKKDWIQNSKKWDEIVLEALLLAL' A
#
# COMPACT_ATOMS: atom_id res chain seq x y z
N SER A 1 15.13 -9.26 4.82
CA SER A 1 14.48 -8.04 4.28
C SER A 1 15.28 -6.84 4.76
N LEU A 2 15.78 -6.04 3.82
CA LEU A 2 16.79 -4.99 4.01
C LEU A 2 16.15 -3.71 4.58
N ASN A 3 16.25 -3.45 5.88
CA ASN A 3 16.12 -2.11 6.54
C ASN A 3 15.07 -1.11 5.99
N GLN A 4 13.95 -1.59 5.44
CA GLN A 4 12.89 -0.79 4.84
C GLN A 4 11.82 -0.48 5.88
N THR A 5 11.20 0.69 5.78
CA THR A 5 10.01 1.01 6.58
C THR A 5 8.83 0.13 6.12
N PRO A 6 7.94 -0.30 7.03
CA PRO A 6 6.84 -1.21 6.67
C PRO A 6 5.92 -0.66 5.57
N ASP A 7 5.65 0.65 5.58
CA ASP A 7 4.87 1.31 4.53
C ASP A 7 5.54 1.27 3.15
N PHE A 8 6.86 1.45 3.09
CA PHE A 8 7.63 1.36 1.85
C PHE A 8 7.66 -0.07 1.32
N PHE A 9 7.89 -1.04 2.20
CA PHE A 9 7.85 -2.46 1.84
C PHE A 9 6.49 -2.83 1.25
N TYR A 10 5.41 -2.40 1.89
CA TYR A 10 4.05 -2.61 1.39
C TYR A 10 3.80 -1.93 0.04
N ALA A 11 4.22 -0.68 -0.13
CA ALA A 11 4.07 0.06 -1.39
C ALA A 11 4.75 -0.66 -2.57
N MET A 12 5.95 -1.21 -2.35
CA MET A 12 6.66 -1.96 -3.39
C MET A 12 5.97 -3.28 -3.74
N GLN A 13 5.56 -4.06 -2.73
CA GLN A 13 4.85 -5.32 -2.99
C GLN A 13 3.51 -5.09 -3.71
N LEU A 14 2.77 -4.05 -3.31
CA LEU A 14 1.52 -3.68 -3.95
C LEU A 14 1.73 -3.31 -5.43
N LEU A 15 2.75 -2.52 -5.72
CA LEU A 15 3.11 -2.13 -7.08
C LEU A 15 3.49 -3.35 -7.92
N GLU A 16 4.35 -4.23 -7.41
CA GLU A 16 4.81 -5.43 -8.14
C GLU A 16 3.67 -6.41 -8.43
N ALA A 17 2.78 -6.64 -7.46
CA ALA A 17 1.69 -7.61 -7.61
C ALA A 17 0.53 -7.07 -8.47
N THR A 18 0.27 -5.77 -8.44
CA THR A 18 -0.99 -5.21 -8.92
C THR A 18 -0.84 -4.11 -9.97
N GLY A 19 0.34 -3.49 -10.07
CA GLY A 19 0.58 -2.29 -10.86
C GLY A 19 0.08 -1.00 -10.20
N VAL A 20 -0.48 -1.08 -8.99
CA VAL A 20 -0.96 0.09 -8.26
C VAL A 20 0.19 0.81 -7.58
N CYS A 21 0.32 2.11 -7.86
CA CYS A 21 1.26 2.98 -7.20
C CYS A 21 0.60 3.66 -5.97
N ILE A 22 1.28 3.62 -4.83
CA ILE A 22 0.92 4.38 -3.62
C ILE A 22 2.15 5.08 -3.06
N VAL A 23 1.95 6.17 -2.34
CA VAL A 23 3.03 6.91 -1.67
C VAL A 23 3.11 6.46 -0.21
N PRO A 24 4.26 5.96 0.27
CA PRO A 24 4.42 5.55 1.67
C PRO A 24 4.43 6.75 2.64
N GLY A 25 3.84 6.57 3.81
CA GLY A 25 3.61 7.61 4.82
C GLY A 25 4.84 8.00 5.65
N SER A 26 5.89 7.18 5.66
CA SER A 26 7.12 7.39 6.44
C SER A 26 7.82 8.73 6.21
N GLY A 27 7.62 9.36 5.04
CA GLY A 27 8.14 10.71 4.74
C GLY A 27 7.28 11.88 5.26
N PHE A 28 6.10 11.63 5.82
CA PHE A 28 5.08 12.65 6.10
C PHE A 28 4.74 12.83 7.59
N GLY A 29 5.51 12.23 8.51
CA GLY A 29 5.30 12.40 9.95
C GLY A 29 4.07 11.66 10.49
N GLN A 30 4.00 10.35 10.26
CA GLN A 30 2.95 9.49 10.81
C GLN A 30 3.10 9.20 12.31
N LYS A 31 1.99 8.87 12.97
CA LYS A 31 1.97 8.47 14.39
C LYS A 31 2.80 7.21 14.61
N GLU A 32 3.58 7.16 15.69
CA GLU A 32 4.36 5.96 16.05
C GLU A 32 3.46 4.72 16.21
N GLY A 33 3.93 3.57 15.72
CA GLY A 33 3.17 2.32 15.70
C GLY A 33 2.07 2.25 14.64
N THR A 34 1.96 3.24 13.76
CA THR A 34 1.00 3.24 12.63
C THR A 34 1.72 3.41 11.31
N TYR A 35 1.14 2.86 10.24
CA TYR A 35 1.70 2.90 8.90
C TYR A 35 0.62 3.37 7.94
N HIS A 36 0.92 4.42 7.20
CA HIS A 36 -0.02 5.03 6.28
C HIS A 36 0.54 5.01 4.86
N PHE A 37 -0.35 5.15 3.90
CA PHE A 37 0.00 5.44 2.53
C PHE A 37 -1.05 6.38 1.95
N SER A 38 -0.67 7.16 0.96
CA SER A 38 -1.63 7.91 0.15
C SER A 38 -1.75 7.27 -1.23
N MET A 39 -2.99 7.25 -1.70
CA MET A 39 -3.34 6.81 -3.04
C MET A 39 -3.61 8.05 -3.87
N ASP A 40 -2.80 8.28 -4.91
CA ASP A 40 -3.11 9.29 -5.91
C ASP A 40 -3.58 8.61 -7.19
N SER A 41 -4.90 8.49 -7.35
CA SER A 41 -5.60 9.01 -8.52
C SER A 41 -7.04 8.47 -8.58
N LYS A 42 -7.98 9.33 -9.00
CA LYS A 42 -9.35 8.92 -9.36
C LYS A 42 -9.40 7.87 -10.48
N LYS A 43 -8.33 7.69 -11.26
CA LYS A 43 -8.28 6.74 -12.38
C LYS A 43 -8.05 5.30 -11.90
N ASP A 44 -7.19 5.12 -10.91
CA ASP A 44 -6.85 3.78 -10.41
C ASP A 44 -8.00 3.13 -9.63
N TRP A 45 -8.82 3.94 -8.97
CA TRP A 45 -10.04 3.50 -8.30
C TRP A 45 -11.11 2.98 -9.27
N ILE A 46 -11.37 3.70 -10.36
CA ILE A 46 -12.46 3.34 -11.28
C ILE A 46 -12.13 2.05 -12.04
N GLN A 47 -10.86 1.85 -12.39
CA GLN A 47 -10.44 0.67 -13.15
C GLN A 47 -10.21 -0.57 -12.28
N ASN A 48 -9.80 -0.40 -11.02
CA ASN A 48 -9.41 -1.53 -10.17
C ASN A 48 -10.33 -1.79 -8.97
N SER A 49 -11.47 -1.09 -8.84
CA SER A 49 -12.37 -1.18 -7.66
C SER A 49 -12.72 -2.61 -7.22
N LYS A 50 -12.93 -3.54 -8.17
CA LYS A 50 -13.19 -4.95 -7.83
C LYS A 50 -11.95 -5.72 -7.37
N LYS A 51 -10.78 -5.36 -7.91
CA LYS A 51 -9.51 -5.99 -7.55
C LYS A 51 -9.01 -5.48 -6.19
N TRP A 52 -9.42 -4.27 -5.81
CA TRP A 52 -9.10 -3.65 -4.52
C TRP A 52 -9.56 -4.45 -3.31
N ASP A 53 -10.78 -4.98 -3.33
CA ASP A 53 -11.30 -5.78 -2.22
C ASP A 53 -10.45 -7.05 -2.01
N GLU A 54 -10.03 -7.70 -3.10
CA GLU A 54 -9.16 -8.89 -3.07
C GLU A 54 -7.75 -8.54 -2.57
N ILE A 55 -7.16 -7.46 -3.11
CA ILE A 55 -5.81 -7.02 -2.76
C ILE A 55 -5.71 -6.59 -1.30
N VAL A 56 -6.68 -5.85 -0.77
CA VAL A 56 -6.68 -5.40 0.63
C VAL A 56 -6.83 -6.59 1.58
N LEU A 57 -7.65 -7.58 1.21
CA LEU A 57 -7.79 -8.81 1.98
C LEU A 57 -6.49 -9.62 2.00
N GLU A 58 -5.83 -9.81 0.86
CA GLU A 58 -4.53 -10.50 0.78
C GLU A 58 -3.43 -9.76 1.55
N ALA A 59 -3.37 -8.44 1.42
CA ALA A 59 -2.45 -7.58 2.15
C ALA A 59 -2.63 -7.67 3.67
N LEU A 60 -3.87 -7.66 4.16
CA LEU A 60 -4.20 -7.84 5.58
C LEU A 60 -3.82 -9.24 6.07
N LEU A 61 -4.05 -10.27 5.26
CA LEU A 61 -3.66 -11.64 5.55
C LEU A 61 -2.14 -11.83 5.63
N LEU A 62 -1.37 -11.12 4.80
CA LEU A 62 0.09 -11.16 4.82
C LEU A 62 0.71 -10.31 5.95
N ALA A 63 -0.07 -9.40 6.54
CA ALA A 63 0.35 -8.52 7.64
C ALA A 63 -0.03 -9.04 9.04
N LEU A 64 -0.74 -10.17 9.13
CA LEU A 64 -1.07 -10.92 10.35
C LEU A 64 -0.20 -12.18 10.49
#